data_AF-A0A1I0DZK1-F1
#
_entry.id   AF-A0A1I0DZK1-F1
#
_cell.length_a   1.000
_cell.length_b   1.000
_cell.length_c   1.000
_cell.angle_alpha   90.00
_cell.angle_beta   90.00
_cell.angle_gamma   90.00
#
_symmetry.space_group_name_H-M   'P 1'
#
loop_
_entity.id
_entity.type
_entity.pdbx_description
1 polymer ?
#
loop_
_entity_poly.entity_id
_entity_poly.type
_entity_poly.pdbx_seq_one_letter_code
_entity_poly.pdbx_strand_id
1 'polypeptide(L)'
;MEMISIEQELRNNSYPGRGIILGMTPDGRHAAAAYFIMGRSSNSRNRVFVEDGEGHFISTYQHDGNPLPSFEGEPKRIAVPDDIDAFAELLWKSLNEENKVSLFVRYINIENGTYETRIINKNK
;
A
#
# COMPACT_ATOMS: atom_id res chain seq x y z
N MET A 1 20.61 10.69 9.41
CA MET A 1 20.51 9.59 8.44
C MET A 1 20.79 10.17 7.06
N GLU A 2 21.57 9.47 6.25
CA GLU A 2 21.90 9.78 4.85
C GLU A 2 20.64 10.01 4.00
N MET A 3 20.51 11.07 3.18
CA MET A 3 19.53 11.03 2.09
C MET A 3 20.10 10.19 0.94
N ILE A 4 19.37 9.16 0.53
CA ILE A 4 19.76 8.26 -0.56
C ILE A 4 19.11 8.67 -1.89
N SER A 5 19.72 8.28 -3.01
CA SER A 5 19.12 8.45 -4.35
C SER A 5 18.18 7.29 -4.67
N ILE A 6 16.88 7.58 -4.81
CA ILE A 6 15.88 6.57 -5.23
C ILE A 6 16.18 6.00 -6.61
N GLU A 7 16.75 6.80 -7.53
CA GLU A 7 17.15 6.34 -8.85
C GLU A 7 18.25 5.26 -8.74
N GLN A 8 19.29 5.52 -7.94
CA GLN A 8 20.38 4.57 -7.75
C GLN A 8 19.89 3.30 -7.07
N GLU A 9 19.04 3.43 -6.05
CA GLU A 9 18.45 2.28 -5.34
C GLU A 9 17.67 1.36 -6.29
N LEU A 10 16.83 1.96 -7.15
CA LEU A 10 16.02 1.19 -8.10
C LEU A 10 16.82 0.67 -9.30
N ARG A 11 17.85 1.38 -9.76
CA ARG A 11 18.67 0.93 -10.91
C ARG A 11 19.67 -0.15 -10.53
N ASN A 12 20.22 -0.10 -9.32
CA ASN A 12 21.22 -1.07 -8.85
C ASN A 12 20.58 -2.35 -8.28
N ASN A 13 19.25 -2.38 -8.15
CA ASN A 13 18.49 -3.55 -7.73
C ASN A 13 17.58 -4.00 -8.86
N SER A 14 17.91 -5.12 -9.52
CA SER A 14 17.14 -5.64 -10.65
C SER A 14 15.71 -6.08 -10.28
N TYR A 15 15.43 -6.28 -8.98
CA TYR A 15 14.11 -6.71 -8.52
C TYR A 15 13.82 -6.29 -7.06
N PRO A 16 13.49 -5.01 -6.79
CA PRO A 16 13.06 -4.55 -5.46
C PRO A 16 11.67 -5.06 -5.04
N GLY A 17 10.91 -5.69 -5.95
CA GLY A 17 9.59 -6.25 -5.64
C GLY A 17 8.49 -5.19 -5.63
N ARG A 18 7.93 -4.86 -4.46
CA ARG A 18 6.93 -3.79 -4.31
C ARG A 18 7.52 -2.68 -3.47
N GLY A 19 7.25 -1.43 -3.82
CA GLY A 19 7.70 -0.27 -3.05
C GLY A 19 6.55 0.68 -2.75
N ILE A 20 6.61 1.30 -1.57
CA ILE A 20 5.77 2.42 -1.19
C ILE A 20 6.68 3.58 -0.79
N ILE A 21 6.40 4.76 -1.31
CA ILE A 21 7.11 6.01 -0.99
C ILE A 21 6.06 6.99 -0.53
N LEU A 22 6.24 7.51 0.68
CA LEU A 22 5.40 8.55 1.27
C LEU A 22 6.30 9.72 1.65
N GLY A 23 5.88 10.94 1.36
CA GLY A 23 6.66 12.12 1.69
C GLY A 23 5.91 13.42 1.40
N MET A 24 6.61 14.53 1.55
CA MET A 24 6.12 15.85 1.16
C MET A 24 7.14 16.50 0.23
N THR A 25 6.68 17.33 -0.69
CA THR A 25 7.57 18.15 -1.51
C THR A 25 8.34 19.16 -0.64
N PRO A 26 9.55 19.60 -1.04
CA PRO A 26 10.34 20.55 -0.25
C PRO A 26 9.64 21.88 0.05
N ASP A 27 8.70 22.29 -0.81
CA ASP A 27 7.88 23.49 -0.63
C ASP A 27 6.68 23.28 0.33
N GLY A 28 6.49 22.06 0.85
CA GLY A 28 5.42 21.69 1.76
C GLY A 28 4.02 21.68 1.14
N ARG A 29 3.88 21.89 -0.18
CA ARG A 29 2.56 22.05 -0.82
C ARG A 29 1.89 20.74 -1.20
N HIS A 30 2.66 19.68 -1.43
CA HIS A 30 2.13 18.41 -1.90
C HIS A 30 2.55 17.25 -1.00
N ALA A 31 1.58 16.42 -0.62
CA ALA A 31 1.87 15.07 -0.13
C ALA A 31 2.14 14.16 -1.34
N ALA A 32 3.28 13.49 -1.35
CA ALA A 32 3.63 12.50 -2.36
C ALA A 32 3.31 11.09 -1.83
N ALA A 33 2.55 10.33 -2.60
CA ALA A 33 2.37 8.90 -2.42
C ALA A 33 2.67 8.22 -3.75
N ALA A 34 3.69 7.35 -3.74
CA ALA A 34 4.00 6.50 -4.88
C ALA A 34 3.98 5.05 -4.44
N TYR A 35 3.39 4.20 -5.28
CA TYR A 35 3.36 2.76 -5.09
C TYR A 35 3.67 2.08 -6.42
N PHE A 36 4.50 1.05 -6.39
CA PHE A 36 4.83 0.27 -7.58
C PHE A 36 4.93 -1.21 -7.27
N ILE A 37 4.66 -2.01 -8.30
CA ILE A 37 4.76 -3.48 -8.27
C ILE A 37 5.66 -3.90 -9.43
N MET A 38 6.63 -4.77 -9.16
CA MET A 38 7.43 -5.44 -10.19
C MET A 38 7.08 -6.93 -10.26
N GLY A 39 7.17 -7.48 -11.47
CA GLY A 39 6.84 -8.87 -11.77
C GLY A 39 7.99 -9.65 -12.40
N ARG A 40 8.36 -10.78 -11.78
CA ARG A 40 9.38 -11.73 -12.25
C ARG A 40 8.87 -12.74 -13.29
N SER A 41 7.59 -13.13 -13.20
CA SER A 41 6.91 -14.08 -14.09
C SER A 41 5.82 -13.39 -14.91
N SER A 42 5.37 -14.03 -15.99
CA SER A 42 4.26 -13.53 -16.83
C SER A 42 3.02 -13.18 -15.99
N ASN A 43 2.66 -14.03 -15.03
CA ASN A 43 1.56 -13.77 -14.09
C ASN A 43 1.81 -12.47 -13.31
N SER A 44 2.95 -12.37 -12.64
CA SER A 44 3.26 -11.17 -11.86
C SER A 44 3.42 -9.88 -12.68
N ARG A 45 3.61 -9.97 -14.00
CA ARG A 45 3.64 -8.81 -14.90
C ARG A 45 2.26 -8.36 -15.37
N ASN A 46 1.23 -9.17 -15.16
CA ASN A 46 -0.17 -8.82 -15.45
C ASN A 46 -0.83 -8.00 -14.32
N ARG A 47 -0.06 -7.68 -13.27
CA ARG A 47 -0.51 -6.87 -12.13
C ARG A 47 -0.60 -5.39 -12.52
N VAL A 48 -1.65 -5.05 -13.24
CA VAL A 48 -2.02 -3.67 -13.58
C VAL A 48 -2.91 -3.08 -12.48
N PHE A 49 -2.98 -1.76 -12.34
CA PHE A 49 -3.99 -1.16 -11.45
C PHE A 49 -5.38 -1.33 -12.09
N VAL A 50 -6.38 -1.62 -11.26
CA VAL A 50 -7.78 -1.67 -11.67
C VAL A 50 -8.42 -0.29 -11.49
N GLU A 51 -9.41 0.00 -12.32
CA GLU A 51 -10.27 1.19 -12.23
C GLU A 51 -11.68 0.76 -11.78
N ASP A 52 -12.45 1.73 -11.28
CA ASP A 52 -13.86 1.61 -10.82
C ASP A 52 -14.10 0.82 -9.51
N GLY A 53 -14.06 1.52 -8.36
CA GLY A 53 -14.56 1.03 -7.06
C GLY A 53 -13.82 -0.17 -6.46
N GLU A 54 -12.75 -0.61 -7.11
CA GLU A 54 -11.96 -1.77 -6.71
C GLU A 54 -10.53 -1.40 -6.34
N GLY A 55 -9.94 -2.25 -5.50
CA GLY A 55 -8.55 -2.16 -5.10
C GLY A 55 -7.82 -3.49 -5.28
N HIS A 56 -6.51 -3.40 -5.37
CA HIS A 56 -5.62 -4.57 -5.37
C HIS A 56 -5.00 -4.78 -3.99
N PHE A 57 -5.43 -5.84 -3.31
CA PHE A 57 -4.83 -6.27 -2.05
C PHE A 57 -3.61 -7.15 -2.32
N ILE A 58 -2.47 -6.69 -1.81
CA ILE A 58 -1.19 -7.38 -1.86
C ILE A 58 -0.58 -7.36 -0.46
N SER A 59 -0.13 -8.51 0.01
CA SER A 59 0.57 -8.68 1.28
C SER A 59 1.97 -9.27 1.05
N THR A 60 2.82 -9.24 2.09
CA THR A 60 4.14 -9.89 2.07
C THR A 60 4.00 -11.41 2.04
N TYR A 61 3.09 -11.95 2.86
CA TYR A 61 2.85 -13.38 3.02
C TYR A 61 1.47 -13.79 2.54
N GLN A 62 1.35 -15.01 2.00
CA GLN A 62 0.10 -15.55 1.45
C GLN A 62 -0.91 -15.91 2.53
N HIS A 63 -0.44 -16.59 3.58
CA HIS A 63 -1.17 -17.07 4.75
C HIS A 63 -0.15 -17.50 5.84
N ASP A 64 -0.64 -17.93 7.00
CA ASP A 64 0.21 -18.46 8.07
C ASP A 64 0.96 -19.73 7.64
N GLY A 65 2.21 -19.91 8.09
CA GLY A 65 3.01 -21.09 7.74
C GLY A 65 4.42 -21.04 8.33
N ASN A 66 5.18 -22.13 8.16
CA ASN A 66 6.56 -22.22 8.63
C ASN A 66 7.45 -22.97 7.62
N PRO A 67 8.34 -22.28 6.87
CA PRO A 67 8.51 -20.83 6.84
C PRO A 67 7.28 -20.11 6.28
N LEU A 68 7.12 -18.81 6.57
CA LEU A 68 6.00 -18.02 6.07
C LEU A 68 5.99 -18.02 4.53
N PRO A 69 4.94 -18.55 3.88
CA PRO A 69 4.87 -18.58 2.43
C PRO A 69 4.75 -17.15 1.89
N SER A 70 5.63 -16.80 0.96
CA SER A 70 5.57 -15.51 0.27
C SER A 70 4.26 -15.40 -0.53
N PHE A 71 3.68 -14.21 -0.61
CA PHE A 71 2.53 -13.97 -1.48
C PHE A 71 2.89 -14.24 -2.95
N GLU A 72 2.09 -15.09 -3.62
CA GLU A 72 2.24 -15.45 -5.02
C GLU A 72 0.91 -15.34 -5.78
N GLY A 73 0.99 -15.26 -7.11
CA GLY A 73 -0.19 -15.12 -7.98
C GLY A 73 -0.65 -13.67 -8.20
N GLU A 74 -1.90 -13.53 -8.63
CA GLU A 74 -2.53 -12.22 -8.91
C GLU A 74 -2.93 -11.49 -7.61
N PRO A 75 -2.86 -10.14 -7.59
CA PRO A 75 -3.43 -9.33 -6.52
C PRO A 75 -4.88 -9.73 -6.26
N LYS A 76 -5.26 -9.81 -4.99
CA LYS A 76 -6.64 -10.11 -4.63
C LYS A 76 -7.47 -8.84 -4.87
N ARG A 77 -8.50 -8.93 -5.72
CA ARG A 77 -9.45 -7.83 -5.91
C ARG A 77 -10.29 -7.66 -4.66
N ILE A 78 -10.44 -6.41 -4.22
CA ILE A 78 -11.28 -6.03 -3.09
C ILE A 78 -12.17 -4.85 -3.49
N ALA A 79 -13.33 -4.73 -2.85
CA ALA A 79 -14.13 -3.52 -2.96
C ALA A 79 -13.49 -2.40 -2.13
N VAL A 80 -13.46 -1.19 -2.69
CA VAL A 80 -13.10 0.04 -1.97
C VAL A 80 -14.39 0.83 -1.80
N PRO A 81 -14.97 0.89 -0.58
CA PRO A 81 -16.23 1.59 -0.35
C PRO A 81 -16.04 3.12 -0.41
N ASP A 82 -17.13 3.89 -0.49
CA ASP A 82 -17.04 5.36 -0.48
C ASP A 82 -16.77 5.95 0.91
N ASP A 83 -17.13 5.22 1.96
CA ASP A 83 -17.01 5.65 3.36
C ASP A 83 -15.64 5.25 3.94
N ILE A 84 -14.76 6.23 4.10
CA ILE A 84 -13.42 6.05 4.68
C ILE A 84 -13.45 5.61 6.15
N ASP A 85 -14.44 6.03 6.93
CA ASP A 85 -14.55 5.69 8.35
C ASP A 85 -14.93 4.23 8.51
N ALA A 86 -15.97 3.80 7.79
CA ALA A 86 -16.38 2.40 7.74
C ALA A 86 -15.24 1.51 7.23
N PHE A 87 -14.49 1.96 6.22
CA PHE A 87 -13.38 1.19 5.68
C PHE A 87 -12.21 1.07 6.65
N ALA A 88 -11.80 2.17 7.27
CA ALA A 88 -10.72 2.17 8.26
C ALA A 88 -11.06 1.28 9.46
N GLU A 89 -12.31 1.35 9.94
CA GLU A 89 -12.78 0.51 11.04
C GLU A 89 -12.80 -0.98 10.66
N LEU A 90 -13.34 -1.31 9.48
CA LEU A 90 -13.35 -2.68 8.95
C LEU A 90 -11.94 -3.26 8.91
N LEU A 91 -10.99 -2.54 8.31
CA LEU A 91 -9.59 -2.96 8.22
C LEU A 91 -8.99 -3.15 9.61
N TRP A 92 -9.11 -2.16 10.49
CA TRP A 92 -8.51 -2.19 11.83
C TRP A 92 -9.03 -3.32 12.71
N LYS A 93 -10.34 -3.60 12.66
CA LYS A 93 -10.96 -4.70 13.40
C LYS A 93 -10.64 -6.07 12.81
N SER A 94 -10.36 -6.15 11.51
CA SER A 94 -10.03 -7.41 10.82
C SER A 94 -8.57 -7.83 10.98
N LEU A 95 -7.67 -6.90 11.31
CA LEU A 95 -6.28 -7.23 11.62
C LEU A 95 -6.17 -8.01 12.94
N ASN A 96 -5.21 -8.94 13.01
CA ASN A 96 -4.94 -9.70 14.23
C ASN A 96 -4.68 -8.76 15.43
N GLU A 97 -5.43 -8.95 16.51
CA GLU A 97 -5.47 -8.04 17.65
C GLU A 97 -4.11 -7.90 18.34
N GLU A 98 -3.35 -8.99 18.45
CA GLU A 98 -2.04 -8.98 19.12
C GLU A 98 -0.98 -8.27 18.26
N ASN A 99 -0.97 -8.58 16.96
CA ASN A 99 0.08 -8.17 16.03
C ASN A 99 -0.14 -6.79 15.38
N LYS A 100 -1.37 -6.27 15.34
CA LYS A 100 -1.61 -4.95 14.71
C LYS A 100 -0.97 -3.83 15.51
N VAL A 101 -0.34 -2.89 14.81
CA VAL A 101 0.38 -1.76 15.43
C VAL A 101 -0.21 -0.42 14.99
N SER A 102 -0.39 -0.22 13.69
CA SER A 102 -0.91 1.02 13.12
C SER A 102 -1.63 0.78 11.79
N LEU A 103 -2.53 1.71 11.44
CA LEU A 103 -3.24 1.74 10.15
C LEU A 103 -3.29 3.18 9.63
N PHE A 104 -3.04 3.34 8.33
CA PHE A 104 -3.23 4.59 7.60
C PHE A 104 -4.20 4.35 6.44
N VAL A 105 -5.23 5.18 6.35
CA VAL A 105 -6.17 5.21 5.21
C VAL A 105 -6.30 6.65 4.74
N ARG A 106 -6.25 6.89 3.43
CA ARG A 106 -6.46 8.21 2.82
C ARG A 106 -7.30 8.10 1.57
N TYR A 107 -8.38 8.88 1.52
CA TYR A 107 -9.18 9.09 0.32
C TYR A 107 -8.86 10.47 -0.24
N ILE A 108 -8.69 10.56 -1.56
CA ILE A 108 -8.41 11.80 -2.28
C ILE A 108 -9.56 12.00 -3.24
N ASN A 109 -10.25 13.13 -3.11
CA ASN A 109 -11.23 13.57 -4.07
C ASN A 109 -10.50 14.00 -5.35
N ILE A 110 -10.73 13.27 -6.44
CA ILE A 110 -10.03 13.47 -7.72
C ILE A 110 -10.41 14.82 -8.38
N GLU A 111 -11.65 15.27 -8.19
CA GLU A 111 -12.16 16.49 -8.83
C GLU A 111 -11.54 17.76 -8.23
N ASN A 112 -11.40 17.82 -6.90
CA ASN A 112 -11.00 19.04 -6.20
C ASN A 112 -9.68 18.91 -5.41
N GLY A 113 -9.07 17.72 -5.36
CA GLY A 113 -7.80 17.46 -4.69
C GLY A 113 -7.87 17.48 -3.16
N THR A 114 -9.07 17.65 -2.57
CA THR A 114 -9.25 17.51 -1.12
C THR A 114 -9.03 16.05 -0.71
N TYR A 115 -8.67 15.83 0.55
CA TYR A 115 -8.41 14.49 1.04
C TYR A 115 -8.85 14.34 2.48
N GLU A 116 -9.19 13.10 2.82
CA GLU A 116 -9.44 12.66 4.17
C GLU A 116 -8.36 11.69 4.62
N THR A 117 -8.14 11.59 5.92
CA THR A 117 -7.13 10.69 6.47
C THR A 117 -7.59 10.11 7.79
N ARG A 118 -7.33 8.81 7.98
CA ARG A 118 -7.46 8.12 9.25
C ARG A 118 -6.12 7.51 9.59
N ILE A 119 -5.63 7.81 10.79
CA ILE A 119 -4.42 7.25 11.37
C ILE A 119 -4.81 6.63 12.69
N ILE A 120 -4.67 5.31 12.79
CA ILE A 120 -4.94 4.55 14.01
C ILE A 120 -3.61 3.99 14.51
N ASN A 121 -3.32 4.14 15.80
CA ASN A 121 -2.15 3.55 16.45
C ASN A 121 -2.63 2.82 17.69
N LYS A 122 -2.18 1.58 17.90
CA LYS A 122 -2.56 0.78 19.07
C LYS A 122 -2.04 1.37 20.39
N ASN A 123 -0.85 1.98 20.36
CA ASN A 123 -0.12 2.42 21.56
C ASN A 123 0.00 3.96 21.66
N LYS A 124 -1.02 4.71 21.24
CA LYS A 124 -1.08 6.16 21.44
C LYS A 124 -2.06 6.53 22.55
#